data_AF-U2KVX5-F1
#
_entry.id   AF-U2KVX5-F1
#
_cell.length_a   1.000
_cell.length_b   1.000
_cell.length_c   1.000
_cell.angle_alpha   90.00
_cell.angle_beta   90.00
_cell.angle_gamma   90.00
#
_symmetry.space_group_name_H-M   'P 1'
#
loop_
_entity.id
_entity.type
_entity.pdbx_description
1 polymer ?
#
loop_
_entity_poly.entity_id
_entity_poly.type
_entity_poly.pdbx_seq_one_letter_code
_entity_poly.pdbx_strand_id
1 'polypeptide(L)'
;MAIATNQQITNYYDSYCDKEVIFSREILHTLRVAPREIYIKCGGNQWPCIINSTSLLAAKIILGKTGGAFTAITQKNAPPVSLRFCFFIDKGTETMSFFIAGKVTNTAQYTDSKDLAVVTLTYTQRPPDDFIVKIGTLIEANINFIKRREERIVMTSEARYRLGIEKEDTIIYVQNVPRKCILRDLSFSGAKVVLLGVPKFVSGKETVLRIVFDDPAETLDIRGSIVGADFAEGRQDIVTASIKFDEKAVPTAYKLHINDYLTMTKKNLLDASSQMQNAPTQTVEQAAAVMKARLNAAASRGTSIQNIPHTIAGT
;
A
#
# COMPACT_ATOMS: atom_id res chain seq x y z
N MET A 1 -4.30 2.44 -11.45
CA MET A 1 -4.17 3.31 -10.27
C MET A 1 -5.48 4.05 -10.01
N ALA A 2 -6.01 3.98 -8.80
CA ALA A 2 -7.14 4.82 -8.40
C ALA A 2 -6.71 6.30 -8.38
N ILE A 3 -7.54 7.20 -8.89
CA ILE A 3 -7.28 8.64 -8.87
C ILE A 3 -7.28 9.09 -7.41
N ALA A 4 -6.14 9.58 -6.92
CA ALA A 4 -6.05 10.14 -5.57
C ALA A 4 -6.96 11.37 -5.48
N THR A 5 -7.73 11.49 -4.39
CA THR A 5 -8.60 12.66 -4.22
C THR A 5 -7.77 13.87 -3.82
N ASN A 6 -8.24 15.08 -4.17
CA ASN A 6 -7.59 16.32 -3.72
C ASN A 6 -7.37 16.33 -2.20
N GLN A 7 -8.31 15.81 -1.42
CA GLN A 7 -8.16 15.68 0.03
C GLN A 7 -6.98 14.78 0.42
N GLN A 8 -6.79 13.65 -0.26
CA GLN A 8 -5.67 12.74 0.02
C GLN A 8 -4.33 13.39 -0.32
N ILE A 9 -4.26 14.11 -1.44
CA ILE A 9 -3.04 14.80 -1.86
C ILE A 9 -2.68 15.90 -0.86
N THR A 10 -3.65 16.69 -0.40
CA THR A 10 -3.46 17.69 0.66
C THR A 10 -2.97 17.03 1.95
N ASN A 11 -3.61 15.94 2.38
CA ASN A 11 -3.21 15.21 3.59
C ASN A 11 -1.77 14.70 3.50
N TYR A 12 -1.36 14.15 2.35
CA TYR A 12 0.02 13.72 2.12
C TYR A 12 1.01 14.87 2.18
N TYR A 13 0.67 16.00 1.56
CA TYR A 13 1.51 17.18 1.64
C TYR A 13 1.65 17.67 3.09
N ASP A 14 0.54 17.93 3.76
CA ASP A 14 0.54 18.54 5.09
C ASP A 14 1.18 17.62 6.15
N SER A 15 0.92 16.31 6.07
CA SER A 15 1.39 15.35 7.08
C SER A 15 2.85 14.92 6.87
N TYR A 16 3.32 14.93 5.62
CA TYR A 16 4.59 14.29 5.24
C TYR A 16 5.58 15.21 4.52
N CYS A 17 5.31 16.51 4.41
CA CYS A 17 6.14 17.42 3.62
C CYS A 17 7.63 17.41 4.00
N ASP A 18 7.94 17.25 5.29
CA ASP A 18 9.29 17.25 5.84
C ASP A 18 9.96 15.87 5.82
N LYS A 19 9.22 14.79 5.55
CA LYS A 19 9.73 13.42 5.59
C LYS A 19 10.54 13.11 4.35
N GLU A 20 11.79 12.72 4.57
CA GLU A 20 12.75 12.46 3.51
C GLU A 20 12.77 10.97 3.13
N VAL A 21 12.71 10.71 1.83
CA VAL A 21 12.88 9.38 1.22
C VAL A 21 14.27 9.31 0.59
N ILE A 22 15.05 8.31 0.98
CA ILE A 22 16.37 8.02 0.39
C ILE A 22 16.20 7.04 -0.77
N PHE A 23 16.77 7.36 -1.93
CA PHE A 23 16.69 6.53 -3.13
C PHE A 23 17.73 5.42 -3.11
N SER A 24 17.39 4.30 -2.46
CA SER A 24 18.12 3.04 -2.61
C SER A 24 17.77 2.35 -3.93
N ARG A 25 18.53 1.31 -4.31
CA ARG A 25 18.19 0.47 -5.49
C ARG A 25 16.77 -0.08 -5.42
N GLU A 26 16.35 -0.48 -4.23
CA GLU A 26 15.00 -1.00 -3.98
C GLU A 26 13.93 0.08 -4.17
N ILE A 27 14.15 1.28 -3.64
CA ILE A 27 13.20 2.40 -3.80
C ILE A 27 13.11 2.85 -5.26
N LEU A 28 14.24 2.92 -5.97
CA LEU A 28 14.28 3.23 -7.40
C LEU A 28 13.45 2.23 -8.22
N HIS A 29 13.57 0.93 -7.92
CA HIS A 29 12.79 -0.12 -8.58
C HIS A 29 11.30 -0.02 -8.21
N THR A 30 11.00 0.11 -6.91
CA THR A 30 9.63 0.13 -6.38
C THR A 30 8.84 1.32 -6.91
N LEU A 31 9.43 2.51 -6.90
CA LEU A 31 8.80 3.71 -7.46
C LEU A 31 8.89 3.79 -8.99
N ARG A 32 9.63 2.86 -9.63
CA ARG A 32 9.92 2.86 -11.07
C ARG A 32 10.53 4.17 -11.56
N VAL A 33 11.51 4.68 -10.83
CA VAL A 33 12.24 5.88 -11.22
C VAL A 33 13.06 5.57 -12.48
N ALA A 34 13.11 6.52 -13.42
CA ALA A 34 14.03 6.49 -14.55
C ALA A 34 15.30 7.29 -14.18
N PRO A 35 16.31 6.68 -13.52
CA PRO A 35 17.44 7.40 -12.92
C PRO A 35 18.29 8.16 -13.95
N ARG A 36 18.34 7.68 -15.20
CA ARG A 36 19.05 8.32 -16.30
C ARG A 36 18.34 9.55 -16.86
N GLU A 37 17.07 9.75 -16.51
CA GLU A 37 16.25 10.87 -16.95
C GLU A 37 16.01 11.91 -15.85
N ILE A 38 16.82 11.85 -14.78
CA ILE A 38 16.84 12.86 -13.73
C ILE A 38 17.84 13.95 -14.13
N TYR A 39 17.33 15.16 -14.26
CA TYR A 39 18.11 16.30 -14.73
C TYR A 39 17.90 17.52 -13.86
N ILE A 40 18.96 18.31 -13.70
CA ILE A 40 18.88 19.67 -13.19
C ILE A 40 18.86 20.64 -14.37
N LYS A 41 17.89 21.55 -14.37
CA LYS A 41 17.74 22.62 -15.36
C LYS A 41 18.04 23.97 -14.72
N CYS A 42 18.88 24.77 -15.36
CA CYS A 42 19.24 26.11 -14.91
C CYS A 42 19.73 26.94 -16.11
N GLY A 43 19.25 28.18 -16.25
CA GLY A 43 19.74 29.12 -17.27
C GLY A 43 19.64 28.63 -18.72
N GLY A 44 18.61 27.87 -19.06
CA GLY A 44 18.40 27.29 -20.41
C GLY A 44 19.16 25.98 -20.68
N ASN A 45 20.06 25.58 -19.78
CA ASN A 45 20.81 24.34 -19.89
C ASN A 45 20.19 23.23 -19.03
N GLN A 46 20.54 21.98 -19.34
CA GLN A 46 20.17 20.80 -18.56
C GLN A 46 21.37 19.87 -18.38
N TRP A 47 21.51 19.32 -17.17
CA TRP A 47 22.59 18.38 -16.84
C TRP A 47 22.04 17.16 -16.10
N PRO A 48 22.56 15.95 -16.38
CA PRO A 48 22.18 14.77 -15.62
C PRO A 48 22.65 14.90 -14.17
N CYS A 49 21.86 14.40 -13.23
CA CYS A 49 22.25 14.34 -11.82
C CYS A 49 21.78 13.03 -11.18
N ILE A 50 22.45 12.65 -10.09
CA ILE A 50 22.06 11.48 -9.31
C ILE A 50 21.17 11.95 -8.17
N ILE A 51 19.94 11.45 -8.08
CA ILE A 51 19.09 11.70 -6.92
C ILE A 51 19.59 10.88 -5.73
N ASN A 52 19.83 11.54 -4.60
CA ASN A 52 20.16 10.88 -3.34
C ASN A 52 18.89 10.68 -2.50
N SER A 53 18.14 11.76 -2.31
CA SER A 53 16.92 11.76 -1.50
C SER A 53 15.97 12.90 -1.88
N THR A 54 14.70 12.76 -1.52
CA THR A 54 13.69 13.82 -1.66
C THR A 54 12.67 13.77 -0.53
N SER A 55 12.18 14.93 -0.13
CA SER A 55 10.89 15.12 0.55
C SER A 55 9.93 15.85 -0.39
N LEU A 56 8.83 16.41 0.14
CA LEU A 56 7.95 17.31 -0.62
C LEU A 56 8.36 18.78 -0.51
N LEU A 57 9.42 19.08 0.26
CA LEU A 57 9.97 20.43 0.43
C LEU A 57 11.38 20.60 -0.14
N ALA A 58 12.14 19.52 -0.29
CA ALA A 58 13.50 19.58 -0.78
C ALA A 58 13.95 18.27 -1.43
N ALA A 59 15.02 18.34 -2.22
CA ALA A 59 15.76 17.18 -2.68
C ALA A 59 17.26 17.36 -2.46
N LYS A 60 17.97 16.25 -2.31
CA LYS A 60 19.43 16.20 -2.32
C LYS A 60 19.86 15.45 -3.57
N ILE A 61 20.68 16.10 -4.37
CA ILE A 61 21.28 15.51 -5.57
C ILE A 61 22.80 15.44 -5.41
N ILE A 62 23.43 14.52 -6.13
CA ILE A 62 24.88 14.36 -6.19
C ILE A 62 25.36 14.86 -7.56
N LEU A 63 26.35 15.75 -7.53
CA LEU A 63 26.99 16.34 -8.70
C LEU A 63 28.51 16.29 -8.55
N GLY A 64 29.24 16.28 -9.67
CA GLY A 64 30.68 16.52 -9.68
C GLY A 64 30.98 18.01 -9.46
N LYS A 65 31.90 18.33 -8.54
CA LYS A 65 32.30 19.71 -8.19
C LYS A 65 32.94 20.47 -9.35
N THR A 66 33.64 19.75 -10.23
CA THR A 66 34.25 20.30 -11.45
C THR A 66 33.27 20.36 -12.63
N GLY A 67 32.05 19.83 -12.47
CA GLY A 67 31.04 19.78 -13.52
C GLY A 67 30.33 21.12 -13.70
N GLY A 68 29.98 21.44 -14.95
CA GLY A 68 29.28 22.68 -15.29
C GLY A 68 27.95 22.89 -14.55
N ALA A 69 27.25 21.79 -14.21
CA ALA A 69 26.03 21.84 -13.40
C ALA A 69 26.29 22.46 -12.01
N PHE A 70 27.35 22.02 -11.33
CA PHE A 70 27.69 22.51 -9.99
C PHE A 70 28.06 23.98 -10.02
N THR A 71 28.91 24.39 -10.97
CA THR A 71 29.30 25.80 -11.14
C THR A 71 28.09 26.69 -11.45
N ALA A 72 27.19 26.25 -12.33
CA ALA A 72 26.04 27.04 -12.77
C ALA A 72 25.04 27.34 -11.63
N ILE A 73 24.84 26.40 -10.71
CA ILE A 73 23.82 26.51 -9.65
C ILE A 73 24.36 27.06 -8.32
N THR A 74 25.68 27.09 -8.13
CA THR A 74 26.33 27.54 -6.87
C THR A 74 26.92 28.95 -6.94
N GLN A 75 26.90 29.59 -8.11
CA GLN A 75 27.33 30.98 -8.26
C GLN A 75 26.45 31.97 -7.48
N LYS A 76 27.02 33.12 -7.09
CA LYS A 76 26.38 34.13 -6.23
C LYS A 76 25.02 34.64 -6.74
N ASN A 77 24.83 34.66 -8.06
CA ASN A 77 23.58 35.04 -8.73
C ASN A 77 23.06 33.90 -9.61
N ALA A 78 22.97 32.69 -9.05
CA ALA A 78 22.52 31.52 -9.79
C ALA A 78 21.11 31.72 -10.36
N PRO A 79 20.87 31.38 -11.65
CA PRO A 79 19.54 31.39 -12.22
C PRO A 79 18.60 30.42 -11.48
N PRO A 80 17.27 30.60 -11.60
CA PRO A 80 16.31 29.66 -11.04
C PRO A 80 16.61 28.22 -11.46
N VAL A 81 16.50 27.31 -10.50
CA VAL A 81 16.79 25.88 -10.70
C VAL A 81 15.48 25.12 -10.78
N SER A 82 15.42 24.14 -11.67
CA SER A 82 14.33 23.17 -11.72
C SER A 82 14.88 21.75 -11.77
N LEU A 83 14.40 20.91 -10.86
CA LEU A 83 14.74 19.49 -10.83
C LEU A 83 13.70 18.69 -11.60
N ARG A 84 14.14 17.93 -12.61
CA ARG A 84 13.30 16.99 -13.34
C ARG A 84 13.36 15.63 -12.65
N PHE A 85 12.21 15.16 -12.17
CA PHE A 85 11.99 13.75 -11.85
C PHE A 85 11.35 13.05 -13.02
N CYS A 86 11.65 11.76 -13.17
CA CYS A 86 11.07 10.92 -14.20
C CYS A 86 10.77 9.53 -13.66
N PHE A 87 9.57 9.03 -13.96
CA PHE A 87 9.07 7.73 -13.52
C PHE A 87 8.46 6.99 -14.71
N PHE A 88 8.63 5.68 -14.79
CA PHE A 88 7.94 4.88 -15.81
C PHE A 88 6.45 4.73 -15.46
N ILE A 89 5.60 4.85 -16.47
CA ILE A 89 4.16 4.58 -16.40
C ILE A 89 3.95 3.14 -16.88
N ASP A 90 3.31 2.32 -16.06
CA ASP A 90 2.95 0.93 -16.36
C ASP A 90 4.13 0.04 -16.83
N LYS A 91 3.84 -1.09 -17.50
CA LYS A 91 4.83 -2.07 -17.98
C LYS A 91 5.56 -1.61 -19.26
N GLY A 92 5.37 -0.36 -19.69
CA GLY A 92 5.85 0.18 -20.97
C GLY A 92 7.09 1.07 -20.85
N THR A 93 7.43 1.73 -21.97
CA THR A 93 8.50 2.73 -22.07
C THR A 93 7.98 4.16 -21.81
N GLU A 94 6.68 4.32 -21.59
CA GLU A 94 6.09 5.63 -21.33
C GLU A 94 6.58 6.17 -19.99
N THR A 95 6.88 7.46 -19.95
CA THR A 95 7.40 8.10 -18.74
C THR A 95 6.57 9.32 -18.35
N MET A 96 6.42 9.49 -17.04
CA MET A 96 5.84 10.65 -16.41
C MET A 96 6.97 11.50 -15.84
N SER A 97 7.00 12.78 -16.23
CA SER A 97 8.05 13.70 -15.80
C SER A 97 7.50 14.89 -15.06
N PHE A 98 8.20 15.27 -13.98
CA PHE A 98 7.85 16.42 -13.16
C PHE A 98 9.00 17.40 -13.13
N PHE A 99 8.69 18.69 -13.24
CA PHE A 99 9.66 19.76 -13.05
C PHE A 99 9.33 20.51 -11.77
N ILE A 100 10.21 20.43 -10.78
CA ILE A 100 10.01 21.08 -9.47
C ILE A 100 11.02 22.22 -9.35
N ALA A 101 10.51 23.44 -9.34
CA ALA A 101 11.34 24.63 -9.13
C ALA A 101 11.90 24.66 -7.71
N GLY A 102 13.17 25.07 -7.58
CA GLY A 102 13.87 25.13 -6.31
C GLY A 102 15.05 26.09 -6.34
N LYS A 103 15.68 26.25 -5.18
CA LYS A 103 16.93 27.01 -4.99
C LYS A 103 17.94 26.17 -4.23
N VAL A 104 19.22 26.35 -4.54
CA VAL A 104 20.30 25.74 -3.77
C VAL A 104 20.35 26.38 -2.39
N THR A 105 20.25 25.58 -1.34
CA THR A 105 20.28 26.05 0.06
C THR A 105 21.48 25.52 0.83
N ASN A 106 22.05 24.40 0.40
CA ASN A 106 23.26 23.85 1.00
C ASN A 106 24.06 23.07 -0.03
N THR A 107 25.38 23.06 0.14
CA THR A 107 26.32 22.24 -0.61
C THR A 107 27.30 21.61 0.37
N ALA A 108 27.34 20.28 0.40
CA ALA A 108 28.24 19.52 1.26
C ALA A 108 29.10 18.57 0.40
N GLN A 109 30.24 18.14 0.93
CA GLN A 109 31.02 17.08 0.30
C GLN A 109 30.26 15.75 0.36
N TYR A 110 30.30 14.96 -0.72
CA TYR A 110 29.73 13.62 -0.71
C TYR A 110 30.70 12.63 -0.07
N THR A 111 30.43 12.25 1.18
CA THR A 111 31.24 11.29 1.96
C THR A 111 32.73 11.70 1.90
N ASP A 112 33.63 10.76 1.60
CA ASP A 112 35.07 10.99 1.51
C ASP A 112 35.53 11.37 0.09
N SER A 113 34.60 11.59 -0.84
CA SER A 113 34.94 11.98 -2.22
C SER A 113 35.19 13.47 -2.29
N LYS A 114 36.40 13.87 -2.67
CA LYS A 114 36.75 15.27 -2.90
C LYS A 114 36.09 15.85 -4.15
N ASP A 115 35.73 14.99 -5.12
CA ASP A 115 35.24 15.38 -6.44
C ASP A 115 33.71 15.49 -6.52
N LEU A 116 33.00 14.88 -5.58
CA LEU A 116 31.54 14.86 -5.56
C LEU A 116 30.99 15.77 -4.44
N ALA A 117 29.86 16.41 -4.72
CA ALA A 117 29.13 17.22 -3.77
C ALA A 117 27.66 16.79 -3.70
N VAL A 118 27.11 16.82 -2.49
CA VAL A 118 25.67 16.77 -2.24
C VAL A 118 25.15 18.20 -2.27
N VAL A 119 24.25 18.49 -3.21
CA VAL A 119 23.58 19.76 -3.32
C VAL A 119 22.15 19.61 -2.84
N THR A 120 21.77 20.39 -1.84
CA THR A 120 20.40 20.47 -1.33
C THR A 120 19.65 21.55 -2.09
N LEU A 121 18.55 21.16 -2.72
CA LEU A 121 17.60 22.01 -3.40
C LEU A 121 16.34 22.12 -2.55
N THR A 122 16.03 23.32 -2.06
CA THR A 122 14.74 23.58 -1.41
C THR A 122 13.74 24.03 -2.47
N TYR A 123 12.59 23.37 -2.52
CA TYR A 123 11.54 23.68 -3.48
C TYR A 123 10.94 25.05 -3.18
N THR A 124 10.69 25.82 -4.23
CA THR A 124 10.08 27.17 -4.14
C THR A 124 8.58 27.13 -4.36
N GLN A 125 8.05 26.01 -4.82
CA GLN A 125 6.64 25.79 -5.08
C GLN A 125 6.23 24.39 -4.61
N ARG A 126 4.93 24.24 -4.36
CA ARG A 126 4.33 22.92 -4.10
C ARG A 126 4.62 21.99 -5.30
N PRO A 127 5.16 20.78 -5.09
CA PRO A 127 5.37 19.82 -6.16
C PRO A 127 4.07 19.46 -6.88
N PRO A 128 4.13 18.96 -8.12
CA PRO A 128 2.97 18.43 -8.83
C PRO A 128 2.25 17.34 -8.02
N ASP A 129 0.93 17.28 -8.14
CA ASP A 129 0.09 16.39 -7.34
C ASP A 129 0.50 14.91 -7.46
N ASP A 130 0.77 14.42 -8.67
CA ASP A 130 1.20 13.03 -8.86
C ASP A 130 2.55 12.71 -8.20
N PHE A 131 3.45 13.70 -8.10
CA PHE A 131 4.69 13.55 -7.33
C PHE A 131 4.41 13.43 -5.84
N ILE A 132 3.49 14.28 -5.32
CA ILE A 132 3.04 14.23 -3.93
C ILE A 132 2.41 12.86 -3.62
N VAL A 133 1.58 12.33 -4.52
CA VAL A 133 0.98 11.00 -4.36
C VAL A 133 2.07 9.93 -4.30
N LYS A 134 2.99 9.88 -5.28
CA LYS A 134 4.04 8.84 -5.32
C LYS A 134 4.92 8.82 -4.07
N ILE A 135 5.40 9.99 -3.65
CA ILE A 135 6.28 10.09 -2.49
C ILE A 135 5.48 9.93 -1.18
N GLY A 136 4.27 10.52 -1.12
CA GLY A 136 3.37 10.45 0.02
C GLY A 136 2.91 9.03 0.34
N THR A 137 2.49 8.26 -0.66
CA THR A 137 2.09 6.85 -0.49
C THR A 137 3.25 5.98 0.04
N LEU A 138 4.47 6.21 -0.45
CA LEU A 138 5.65 5.51 0.06
C LEU A 138 5.95 5.86 1.52
N ILE A 139 5.87 7.14 1.89
CA ILE A 139 6.08 7.58 3.27
C ILE A 139 4.99 7.01 4.19
N GLU A 140 3.73 7.07 3.75
CA GLU A 140 2.60 6.51 4.49
C GLU A 140 2.78 5.00 4.74
N ALA A 141 3.16 4.23 3.72
CA ALA A 141 3.39 2.80 3.86
C ALA A 141 4.50 2.49 4.87
N ASN A 142 5.58 3.26 4.89
CA ASN A 142 6.65 3.11 5.89
C ASN A 142 6.18 3.45 7.31
N ILE A 143 5.33 4.47 7.47
CA ILE A 143 4.75 4.83 8.77
C ILE A 143 3.77 3.74 9.23
N ASN A 144 2.90 3.26 8.34
CA ASN A 144 1.90 2.24 8.64
C ASN A 144 2.53 0.86 8.88
N PHE A 145 3.67 0.56 8.26
CA PHE A 145 4.46 -0.63 8.58
C PHE A 145 4.79 -0.73 10.08
N ILE A 146 5.06 0.41 10.73
CA ILE A 146 5.32 0.48 12.17
C ILE A 146 3.99 0.49 12.95
N LYS A 147 3.03 1.33 12.56
CA LYS A 147 1.79 1.56 13.34
C LYS A 147 0.80 0.40 13.27
N ARG A 148 0.71 -0.30 12.14
CA ARG A 148 -0.28 -1.36 11.85
C ARG A 148 0.38 -2.73 11.72
N ARG A 149 1.52 -2.90 12.38
CA ARG A 149 2.40 -4.06 12.25
C ARG A 149 1.67 -5.41 12.31
N GLU A 150 0.75 -5.54 13.27
CA GLU A 150 0.02 -6.78 13.58
C GLU A 150 -1.39 -6.86 12.94
N GLU A 151 -1.78 -5.88 12.13
CA GLU A 151 -3.06 -5.92 11.41
C GLU A 151 -2.99 -7.00 10.32
N ARG A 152 -3.87 -8.01 10.41
CA ARG A 152 -3.84 -9.20 9.55
C ARG A 152 -4.94 -9.16 8.49
N ILE A 153 -4.53 -9.45 7.26
CA ILE A 153 -5.41 -9.68 6.12
C ILE A 153 -5.63 -11.19 6.01
N VAL A 154 -6.87 -11.64 6.18
CA VAL A 154 -7.24 -13.04 5.93
C VAL A 154 -7.29 -13.28 4.42
N MET A 155 -6.67 -14.35 3.95
CA MET A 155 -6.58 -14.68 2.52
C MET A 155 -7.88 -15.31 2.00
N THR A 156 -8.90 -14.48 1.80
CA THR A 156 -10.09 -14.83 1.01
C THR A 156 -9.84 -14.62 -0.48
N SER A 157 -10.70 -15.16 -1.35
CA SER A 157 -10.60 -14.93 -2.81
C SER A 157 -10.64 -13.44 -3.17
N GLU A 158 -11.47 -12.67 -2.48
CA GLU A 158 -11.54 -11.21 -2.67
C GLU A 158 -10.27 -10.50 -2.19
N ALA A 159 -9.74 -10.89 -1.02
CA ALA A 159 -8.52 -10.29 -0.49
C ALA A 159 -7.33 -10.56 -1.41
N ARG A 160 -7.19 -11.79 -1.93
CA ARG A 160 -6.16 -12.16 -2.89
C ARG A 160 -6.26 -11.35 -4.18
N TYR A 161 -7.46 -11.25 -4.75
CA TYR A 161 -7.70 -10.43 -5.95
C TYR A 161 -7.30 -8.97 -5.74
N ARG A 162 -7.70 -8.36 -4.62
CA ARG A 162 -7.38 -6.96 -4.31
C ARG A 162 -5.89 -6.73 -3.99
N LEU A 163 -5.22 -7.72 -3.42
CA LEU A 163 -3.77 -7.70 -3.20
C LEU A 163 -2.98 -7.98 -4.48
N GLY A 164 -3.64 -8.38 -5.58
CA GLY A 164 -2.95 -8.77 -6.81
C GLY A 164 -2.22 -10.10 -6.70
N ILE A 165 -2.65 -11.01 -5.82
CA ILE A 165 -2.10 -12.36 -5.65
C ILE A 165 -2.99 -13.35 -6.41
N GLU A 166 -2.52 -13.87 -7.54
CA GLU A 166 -3.31 -14.76 -8.40
C GLU A 166 -3.59 -16.13 -7.77
N LYS A 167 -2.54 -16.72 -7.18
CA LYS A 167 -2.54 -18.12 -6.73
C LYS A 167 -2.67 -18.21 -5.22
N GLU A 168 -3.46 -19.19 -4.78
CA GLU A 168 -3.59 -19.52 -3.35
C GLU A 168 -2.35 -20.26 -2.83
N ASP A 169 -1.72 -21.07 -3.69
CA ASP A 169 -0.49 -21.75 -3.40
C ASP A 169 0.74 -20.90 -3.76
N THR A 170 1.75 -20.98 -2.92
CA THR A 170 3.06 -20.38 -3.12
C THR A 170 4.16 -21.29 -2.58
N ILE A 171 5.40 -20.82 -2.61
CA ILE A 171 6.57 -21.54 -2.14
C ILE A 171 7.08 -20.89 -0.86
N ILE A 172 7.32 -21.74 0.14
CA ILE A 172 8.08 -21.39 1.34
C ILE A 172 9.37 -22.22 1.36
N TYR A 173 10.51 -21.56 1.56
CA TYR A 173 11.80 -22.20 1.71
C TYR A 173 12.10 -22.34 3.19
N VAL A 174 12.02 -23.56 3.73
CA VAL A 174 12.37 -23.82 5.14
C VAL A 174 13.78 -24.40 5.18
N GLN A 175 14.74 -23.67 5.76
CA GLN A 175 16.17 -23.98 5.66
C GLN A 175 16.61 -24.26 4.21
N ASN A 176 16.23 -23.37 3.28
CA ASN A 176 16.49 -23.47 1.84
C ASN A 176 15.83 -24.66 1.11
N VAL A 177 15.00 -25.46 1.79
CA VAL A 177 14.23 -26.54 1.15
C VAL A 177 12.87 -25.99 0.68
N PRO A 178 12.58 -25.97 -0.64
CA PRO A 178 11.32 -25.46 -1.16
C PRO A 178 10.17 -26.39 -0.78
N ARG A 179 9.10 -25.81 -0.26
CA ARG A 179 7.84 -26.50 0.07
C ARG A 179 6.68 -25.72 -0.51
N LYS A 180 5.73 -26.40 -1.13
CA LYS A 180 4.46 -25.78 -1.49
C LYS A 180 3.66 -25.50 -0.23
N CYS A 181 3.09 -24.30 -0.15
CA CYS A 181 2.23 -23.90 0.95
C CYS A 181 1.06 -23.05 0.43
N ILE A 182 0.03 -22.92 1.25
CA ILE A 182 -1.12 -22.06 1.01
C ILE A 182 -1.05 -20.88 1.97
N LEU A 183 -1.21 -19.66 1.46
CA LEU A 183 -1.29 -18.45 2.28
C LEU A 183 -2.65 -18.39 2.99
N ARG A 184 -2.67 -18.20 4.32
CA ARG A 184 -3.90 -18.07 5.12
C ARG A 184 -4.14 -16.67 5.63
N ASP A 185 -3.07 -15.99 6.06
CA ASP A 185 -3.11 -14.59 6.41
C ASP A 185 -1.75 -13.91 6.17
N LEU A 186 -1.79 -12.59 5.99
CA LEU A 186 -0.62 -11.72 5.81
C LEU A 186 -0.75 -10.48 6.71
N SER A 187 0.36 -10.00 7.26
CA SER A 187 0.49 -8.69 7.88
C SER A 187 1.81 -8.04 7.48
N PHE A 188 2.09 -6.85 8.00
CA PHE A 188 3.41 -6.25 7.86
C PHE A 188 4.52 -7.05 8.59
N SER A 189 4.20 -7.69 9.71
CA SER A 189 5.19 -8.42 10.53
C SER A 189 5.29 -9.91 10.28
N GLY A 190 4.35 -10.51 9.56
CA GLY A 190 4.32 -11.94 9.43
C GLY A 190 3.24 -12.47 8.51
N ALA A 191 3.15 -13.79 8.51
CA ALA A 191 2.18 -14.52 7.72
C ALA A 191 1.79 -15.82 8.43
N LYS A 192 0.65 -16.37 8.05
CA LYS A 192 0.28 -17.74 8.37
C LYS A 192 0.16 -18.53 7.09
N VAL A 193 0.77 -19.71 7.08
CA VAL A 193 0.72 -20.62 5.93
C VAL A 193 0.30 -22.02 6.36
N VAL A 194 -0.20 -22.77 5.39
CA VAL A 194 -0.54 -24.18 5.54
C VAL A 194 0.31 -24.99 4.57
N LEU A 195 0.99 -26.04 5.05
CA LEU A 195 1.87 -26.87 4.23
C LEU A 195 1.84 -28.33 4.68
N LEU A 196 2.25 -29.24 3.81
CA LEU A 196 2.40 -30.65 4.16
C LEU A 196 3.66 -30.88 5.01
N GLY A 197 3.54 -31.72 6.03
CA GLY A 197 4.65 -32.14 6.87
C GLY A 197 4.28 -32.35 8.33
N VAL A 198 5.30 -32.26 9.20
CA VAL A 198 5.15 -32.45 10.64
C VAL A 198 5.73 -31.24 11.38
N PRO A 199 5.04 -30.68 12.39
CA PRO A 199 5.43 -29.40 13.02
C PRO A 199 6.86 -29.37 13.56
N LYS A 200 7.31 -30.46 14.20
CA LYS A 200 8.68 -30.63 14.71
C LYS A 200 9.79 -30.45 13.66
N PHE A 201 9.49 -30.60 12.37
CA PHE A 201 10.47 -30.39 11.29
C PHE A 201 10.47 -28.99 10.72
N VAL A 202 9.58 -28.10 11.14
CA VAL A 202 9.47 -26.73 10.60
C VAL A 202 9.50 -25.66 11.70
N SER A 203 9.07 -25.99 12.93
CA SER A 203 9.09 -25.07 14.05
C SER A 203 10.50 -24.55 14.36
N GLY A 204 10.63 -23.26 14.64
CA GLY A 204 11.89 -22.59 14.98
C GLY A 204 12.86 -22.39 13.81
N LYS A 205 12.50 -22.80 12.59
CA LYS A 205 13.40 -22.74 11.44
C LYS A 205 13.35 -21.39 10.74
N GLU A 206 14.51 -20.98 10.22
CA GLU A 206 14.61 -19.89 9.26
C GLU A 206 13.85 -20.22 7.98
N THR A 207 13.19 -19.20 7.45
CA THR A 207 12.33 -19.35 6.29
C THR A 207 12.40 -18.15 5.35
N VAL A 208 12.14 -18.41 4.07
CA VAL A 208 11.87 -17.39 3.07
C VAL A 208 10.50 -17.67 2.46
N LEU A 209 9.56 -16.76 2.64
CA LEU A 209 8.26 -16.82 2.00
C LEU A 209 8.32 -16.09 0.66
N ARG A 210 8.02 -16.80 -0.43
CA ARG A 210 7.90 -16.21 -1.76
C ARG A 210 6.45 -15.80 -1.98
N ILE A 211 6.20 -14.61 -2.50
CA ILE A 211 4.86 -14.14 -2.92
C ILE A 211 4.99 -13.56 -4.32
N VAL A 212 4.04 -13.90 -5.19
CA VAL A 212 3.94 -13.35 -6.55
C VAL A 212 2.77 -12.40 -6.59
N PHE A 213 3.04 -11.16 -6.99
CA PHE A 213 2.06 -10.11 -7.26
C PHE A 213 1.96 -9.90 -8.77
N ASP A 214 0.78 -9.57 -9.28
CA ASP A 214 0.53 -9.40 -10.73
C ASP A 214 0.46 -7.94 -11.18
N ASP A 215 0.11 -7.03 -10.26
CA ASP A 215 -0.03 -5.60 -10.53
C ASP A 215 0.66 -4.75 -9.43
N PRO A 216 1.94 -4.40 -9.60
CA PRO A 216 2.82 -4.81 -10.69
C PRO A 216 3.27 -6.28 -10.61
N ALA A 217 3.59 -6.88 -11.76
CA ALA A 217 4.11 -8.24 -11.81
C ALA A 217 5.49 -8.32 -11.15
N GLU A 218 5.57 -8.90 -9.96
CA GLU A 218 6.81 -9.02 -9.19
C GLU A 218 6.79 -10.24 -8.27
N THR A 219 7.98 -10.80 -8.02
CA THR A 219 8.16 -11.90 -7.07
C THR A 219 8.98 -11.39 -5.91
N LEU A 220 8.39 -11.42 -4.71
CA LEU A 220 9.00 -10.93 -3.48
C LEU A 220 9.36 -12.11 -2.57
N ASP A 221 10.60 -12.12 -2.12
CA ASP A 221 11.11 -13.08 -1.14
C ASP A 221 11.27 -12.39 0.22
N ILE A 222 10.53 -12.85 1.22
CA ILE A 222 10.49 -12.24 2.56
C ILE A 222 11.11 -13.20 3.57
N ARG A 223 12.23 -12.80 4.17
CA ARG A 223 12.92 -13.60 5.18
C ARG A 223 12.21 -13.51 6.53
N GLY A 224 12.27 -14.60 7.28
CA GLY A 224 11.71 -14.68 8.62
C GLY A 224 12.05 -15.99 9.31
N SER A 225 11.31 -16.27 10.38
CA SER A 225 11.39 -17.54 11.11
C SER A 225 10.00 -18.06 11.45
N ILE A 226 9.87 -19.39 11.49
CA ILE A 226 8.63 -20.04 11.94
C ILE A 226 8.61 -20.00 13.47
N VAL A 227 7.73 -19.19 14.04
CA VAL A 227 7.60 -18.99 15.50
C VAL A 227 6.58 -19.91 16.15
N GLY A 228 5.71 -20.53 15.36
CA GLY A 228 4.74 -21.51 15.82
C GLY A 228 4.36 -22.44 14.69
N ALA A 229 4.18 -23.71 14.99
CA ALA A 229 3.76 -24.71 14.03
C ALA A 229 2.94 -25.78 14.75
N ASP A 230 1.74 -26.04 14.25
CA ASP A 230 0.80 -27.02 14.80
C ASP A 230 0.16 -27.83 13.67
N PHE A 231 -0.35 -29.01 14.00
CA PHE A 231 -1.15 -29.76 13.02
C PHE A 231 -2.42 -29.00 12.68
N ALA A 232 -2.86 -29.08 11.42
CA ALA A 232 -4.21 -28.61 11.08
C ALA A 232 -5.25 -29.51 11.75
N GLU A 233 -6.40 -28.93 12.11
CA GLU A 233 -7.46 -29.66 12.80
C GLU A 233 -7.90 -30.89 12.00
N GLY A 234 -7.86 -32.06 12.65
CA GLY A 234 -8.22 -33.34 12.03
C GLY A 234 -7.21 -33.93 11.02
N ARG A 235 -6.04 -33.30 10.80
CA ARG A 235 -5.06 -33.72 9.77
C ARG A 235 -3.62 -33.75 10.33
N GLN A 236 -3.05 -34.95 10.52
CA GLN A 236 -1.67 -35.12 11.01
C GLN A 236 -0.58 -35.04 9.92
N ASP A 237 -0.98 -34.81 8.67
CA ASP A 237 -0.09 -34.61 7.51
C ASP A 237 0.03 -33.13 7.11
N ILE A 238 -0.77 -32.25 7.70
CA ILE A 238 -0.76 -30.81 7.45
C ILE A 238 -0.25 -30.05 8.66
N VAL A 239 0.60 -29.05 8.41
CA VAL A 239 1.06 -28.07 9.38
C VAL A 239 0.50 -26.69 9.07
N THR A 240 -0.04 -26.03 10.08
CA THR A 240 -0.24 -24.58 10.09
C THR A 240 0.99 -23.94 10.72
N ALA A 241 1.70 -23.10 9.96
CA ALA A 241 2.91 -22.44 10.42
C ALA A 241 2.71 -20.92 10.49
N SER A 242 3.08 -20.34 11.64
CA SER A 242 3.12 -18.90 11.87
C SER A 242 4.53 -18.38 11.64
N ILE A 243 4.68 -17.44 10.72
CA ILE A 243 5.95 -16.86 10.30
C ILE A 243 6.04 -15.46 10.86
N LYS A 244 7.17 -15.14 11.50
CA LYS A 244 7.56 -13.78 11.84
C LYS A 244 8.61 -13.32 10.86
N PHE A 245 8.36 -12.22 10.16
CA PHE A 245 9.31 -11.62 9.23
C PHE A 245 10.44 -10.91 9.96
N ASP A 246 11.62 -10.91 9.36
CA ASP A 246 12.70 -10.01 9.72
C ASP A 246 12.36 -8.62 9.19
N GLU A 247 12.15 -7.66 10.10
CA GLU A 247 11.73 -6.29 9.80
C GLU A 247 12.65 -5.59 8.79
N LYS A 248 13.96 -5.88 8.82
CA LYS A 248 14.95 -5.28 7.92
C LYS A 248 14.92 -5.90 6.54
N ALA A 249 14.36 -7.11 6.41
CA ALA A 249 14.27 -7.85 5.17
C ALA A 249 12.91 -7.72 4.48
N VAL A 250 11.93 -7.04 5.10
CA VAL A 250 10.61 -6.82 4.48
C VAL A 250 10.74 -5.81 3.33
N PRO A 251 10.48 -6.22 2.07
CA PRO A 251 10.63 -5.34 0.93
C PRO A 251 9.64 -4.17 0.96
N THR A 252 10.05 -3.03 0.41
CA THR A 252 9.24 -1.82 0.31
C THR A 252 8.02 -2.05 -0.59
N ALA A 253 8.19 -2.79 -1.70
CA ALA A 253 7.09 -3.17 -2.57
C ALA A 253 5.99 -3.95 -1.80
N TYR A 254 6.39 -4.89 -0.94
CA TYR A 254 5.45 -5.60 -0.07
C TYR A 254 4.73 -4.64 0.89
N LYS A 255 5.45 -3.68 1.48
CA LYS A 255 4.84 -2.68 2.37
C LYS A 255 3.78 -1.85 1.65
N LEU A 256 3.99 -1.50 0.38
CA LEU A 256 3.00 -0.78 -0.43
C LEU A 256 1.75 -1.64 -0.66
N HIS A 257 1.89 -2.88 -1.12
CA HIS A 257 0.74 -3.79 -1.34
C HIS A 257 -0.14 -3.96 -0.10
N ILE A 258 0.48 -4.22 1.05
CA ILE A 258 -0.26 -4.38 2.31
C ILE A 258 -0.89 -3.06 2.74
N ASN A 259 -0.17 -1.94 2.64
CA ASN A 259 -0.69 -0.62 3.01
C ASN A 259 -1.91 -0.23 2.17
N ASP A 260 -1.84 -0.44 0.86
CA ASP A 260 -2.87 -0.05 -0.09
C ASP A 260 -4.15 -0.86 0.16
N TYR A 261 -4.02 -2.16 0.41
CA TYR A 261 -5.14 -3.01 0.78
C TYR A 261 -5.81 -2.56 2.09
N LEU A 262 -5.03 -2.35 3.16
CA LEU A 262 -5.57 -1.98 4.47
C LEU A 262 -6.24 -0.60 4.43
N THR A 263 -5.64 0.35 3.71
CA THR A 263 -6.16 1.70 3.58
C THR A 263 -7.45 1.73 2.75
N MET A 264 -7.51 0.97 1.63
CA MET A 264 -8.73 0.85 0.84
C MET A 264 -9.86 0.17 1.61
N THR A 265 -9.55 -0.90 2.34
CA THR A 265 -10.56 -1.62 3.15
C THR A 265 -11.14 -0.74 4.23
N LYS A 266 -10.30 0.02 4.95
CA LYS A 266 -10.75 0.99 5.95
C LYS A 266 -11.66 2.06 5.33
N LYS A 267 -11.31 2.59 4.16
CA LYS A 267 -12.14 3.57 3.46
C LYS A 267 -13.51 2.99 3.11
N ASN A 268 -13.55 1.79 2.52
CA ASN A 268 -14.80 1.13 2.17
C ASN A 268 -15.70 0.86 3.39
N LEU A 269 -15.11 0.48 4.53
CA LEU A 269 -15.86 0.30 5.78
C LEU A 269 -16.44 1.62 6.31
N LEU A 270 -15.66 2.71 6.26
CA LEU A 270 -16.14 4.04 6.66
C LEU A 270 -17.26 4.53 5.74
N ASP A 271 -17.12 4.36 4.44
CA ASP A 271 -18.14 4.74 3.45
C ASP A 271 -19.43 3.93 3.65
N ALA A 272 -19.33 2.62 3.88
CA ALA A 272 -20.47 1.76 4.18
C ALA A 272 -21.16 2.14 5.50
N SER A 273 -20.39 2.46 6.55
CA SER A 273 -20.95 2.92 7.83
C SER A 273 -21.65 4.28 7.71
N SER A 274 -21.11 5.18 6.89
CA SER A 274 -21.71 6.50 6.62
C SER A 274 -23.01 6.37 5.81
N GLN A 275 -23.06 5.42 4.87
CA GLN A 275 -24.28 5.12 4.11
C GLN A 275 -25.36 4.45 4.99
N MET A 276 -24.97 3.61 5.95
CA MET A 276 -25.91 3.03 6.92
C MET A 276 -26.47 4.05 7.91
N GLN A 277 -25.69 5.07 8.30
CA GLN A 277 -26.15 6.16 9.15
C GLN A 277 -27.01 7.20 8.40
N ASN A 278 -26.78 7.37 7.10
CA ASN A 278 -27.55 8.27 6.25
C ASN A 278 -28.69 7.57 5.48
N ALA A 279 -28.94 6.28 5.76
CA ALA A 279 -30.13 5.61 5.25
C ALA A 279 -31.36 6.35 5.82
N PRO A 280 -32.29 6.83 4.98
CA PRO A 280 -33.38 7.66 5.47
C PRO A 280 -34.24 6.85 6.44
N THR A 281 -34.49 7.44 7.62
CA THR A 281 -35.44 6.98 8.66
C THR A 281 -36.82 6.59 8.09
N GLN A 282 -37.10 7.03 6.86
CA GLN A 282 -38.25 6.68 6.05
C GLN A 282 -38.44 5.17 5.85
N THR A 283 -37.40 4.32 5.76
CA THR A 283 -37.64 2.87 5.57
C THR A 283 -38.17 2.18 6.82
N VAL A 284 -37.82 2.67 8.02
CA VAL A 284 -38.32 2.11 9.29
C VAL A 284 -39.72 2.65 9.60
N GLU A 285 -39.99 3.93 9.35
CA GLU A 285 -41.33 4.51 9.48
C GLU A 285 -42.31 3.99 8.41
N GLN A 286 -41.88 3.79 7.16
CA GLN A 286 -42.72 3.20 6.12
C GLN A 286 -42.98 1.71 6.39
N ALA A 287 -41.99 0.95 6.88
CA ALA A 287 -42.21 -0.44 7.29
C ALA A 287 -43.17 -0.53 8.49
N ALA A 288 -43.02 0.35 9.48
CA ALA A 288 -43.93 0.44 10.63
C ALA A 288 -45.34 0.90 10.22
N ALA A 289 -45.47 1.83 9.28
CA ALA A 289 -46.75 2.31 8.76
C ALA A 289 -47.48 1.23 7.95
N VAL A 290 -46.76 0.47 7.12
CA VAL A 290 -47.32 -0.66 6.35
C VAL A 290 -47.75 -1.79 7.28
N MET A 291 -46.98 -2.07 8.34
CA MET A 291 -47.34 -3.10 9.33
C MET A 291 -48.54 -2.67 10.18
N LYS A 292 -48.62 -1.39 10.57
CA LYS A 292 -49.76 -0.81 11.29
C LYS A 292 -51.02 -0.77 10.41
N ALA A 293 -50.88 -0.46 9.12
CA ALA A 293 -51.99 -0.51 8.16
C ALA A 293 -52.51 -1.94 7.95
N ARG A 294 -51.61 -2.94 7.89
CA ARG A 294 -52.01 -4.37 7.80
C ARG A 294 -52.73 -4.86 9.06
N LEU A 295 -52.26 -4.47 10.25
CA LEU A 295 -52.91 -4.80 11.52
C LEU A 295 -54.31 -4.17 11.62
N ASN A 296 -54.46 -2.90 11.21
CA ASN A 296 -55.76 -2.22 11.21
C ASN A 296 -56.74 -2.81 10.18
N ALA A 297 -56.24 -3.24 9.01
CA ALA A 297 -57.07 -3.91 7.99
C ALA A 297 -57.49 -5.33 8.40
N ALA A 298 -56.70 -6.02 9.23
CA ALA A 298 -57.08 -7.30 9.82
C ALA A 298 -58.13 -7.13 10.92
N ALA A 299 -58.03 -6.08 11.73
CA ALA A 299 -59.02 -5.76 12.77
C ALA A 299 -60.39 -5.34 12.20
N SER A 300 -60.43 -4.71 11.03
CA SER A 300 -61.70 -4.29 10.39
C SER A 300 -62.42 -5.41 9.62
N ARG A 301 -61.80 -6.57 9.43
CA ARG A 301 -62.40 -7.74 8.75
C ARG A 301 -62.90 -8.82 9.72
N GLY A 302 -62.85 -8.60 11.02
CA GLY A 302 -63.26 -9.56 12.05
C GLY A 302 -64.52 -9.14 12.79
N THR A 303 -65.69 -9.17 12.15
CA THR A 303 -67.00 -9.39 12.81
C THR A 303 -68.11 -9.56 11.76
N SER A 304 -68.34 -10.80 11.35
CA SER A 304 -69.66 -11.24 10.89
C SER A 304 -69.79 -12.73 11.22
N ILE A 305 -70.32 -12.99 12.40
CA ILE A 305 -70.80 -14.31 12.81
C ILE A 305 -72.12 -14.53 12.06
N GLN A 306 -72.14 -15.46 11.11
CA GLN A 306 -73.39 -16.06 10.63
C GLN A 306 -73.28 -17.59 10.69
N ASN A 307 -74.01 -18.12 11.67
CA ASN A 307 -74.63 -19.44 11.81
C ASN A 307 -74.15 -20.61 10.94
N ILE A 308 -73.58 -21.61 11.61
CA ILE A 308 -73.45 -22.99 11.14
C ILE A 308 -74.64 -23.80 11.70
N PRO A 309 -75.45 -24.50 10.88
CA PRO A 309 -76.31 -25.57 11.38
C PRO A 309 -75.50 -26.86 11.54
N HIS A 310 -75.57 -27.44 12.74
CA HIS A 310 -75.08 -28.79 13.01
C HIS A 310 -75.89 -29.83 12.24
N THR A 311 -75.23 -30.77 11.57
CA THR A 311 -75.76 -32.11 11.36
C THR A 311 -74.63 -33.13 11.45
N ILE A 312 -74.91 -34.15 12.25
CA ILE A 312 -73.99 -35.17 12.76
C ILE A 312 -74.12 -36.43 11.91
N ALA A 313 -72.95 -37.05 11.64
CA ALA A 313 -72.63 -38.47 11.42
C ALA A 313 -73.60 -39.43 10.70
N GLY A 314 -73.02 -40.30 9.87
CA GLY A 314 -73.60 -41.62 9.62
C GLY A 314 -72.96 -42.38 8.46
N THR A 315 -72.14 -43.37 8.82
CA THR A 315 -71.59 -44.54 8.07
C THR A 315 -70.60 -44.30 6.94
#